data_AF-A0A951DKB3-F1
#
_entry.id   AF-A0A951DKB3-F1
#
_cell.length_a   1.000
_cell.length_b   1.000
_cell.length_c   1.000
_cell.angle_alpha   90.00
_cell.angle_beta   90.00
_cell.angle_gamma   90.00
#
_symmetry.space_group_name_H-M   'P 1'
#
loop_
_entity.id
_entity.type
_entity.pdbx_description
1 polymer ?
#
loop_
_entity_poly.entity_id
_entity_poly.type
_entity_poly.pdbx_seq_one_letter_code
_entity_poly.pdbx_strand_id
1 'polypeptide(L)'
;MLASALVESIRAIFLHREPYVTKKEAAALLRCSVAQIKVAIAAGDVETYETCRGERLPLHEVATLARSRWQIAAIEDALGADASAILPPVLWTRPVSVRLSRYQVQMLDYFAAKEGVSVDAIAARAFDDFIASNADELADVIDDYRVAIDWPEAHDVTPSA
;
A
#
# COMPACT_ATOMS: atom_id res chain seq x y z
N MET A 1 -10.71 0.53 14.40
CA MET A 1 -9.34 0.55 14.96
C MET A 1 -8.54 -0.56 14.30
N LEU A 2 -7.38 -0.22 13.74
CA LEU A 2 -6.44 -1.20 13.20
C LEU A 2 -5.85 -2.04 14.35
N ALA A 3 -5.56 -3.31 14.08
CA ALA A 3 -4.87 -4.16 15.05
C ALA A 3 -3.45 -3.65 15.31
N SER A 4 -2.99 -3.62 16.58
CA SER A 4 -1.67 -3.10 16.97
C SER A 4 -0.52 -3.67 16.12
N ALA A 5 -0.53 -4.98 15.90
CA ALA A 5 0.49 -5.65 15.08
C ALA A 5 0.50 -5.21 13.61
N LEU A 6 -0.64 -4.78 13.05
CA LEU A 6 -0.70 -4.23 11.70
C LEU A 6 -0.10 -2.81 11.67
N VAL A 7 -0.42 -1.99 12.68
CA VAL A 7 0.15 -0.64 12.82
C VAL A 7 1.67 -0.71 12.93
N GLU A 8 2.19 -1.61 13.76
CA GLU A 8 3.64 -1.82 13.90
C GLU A 8 4.30 -2.24 12.58
N SER A 9 3.69 -3.17 11.84
CA SER A 9 4.17 -3.58 10.51
C SER A 9 4.22 -2.43 9.52
N ILE A 10 3.15 -1.64 9.41
CA ILE A 10 3.10 -0.47 8.50
C ILE A 10 4.19 0.53 8.87
N ARG A 11 4.26 0.92 10.15
CA ARG A 11 5.28 1.86 10.62
C ARG A 11 6.70 1.32 10.37
N ALA A 12 6.92 0.03 10.58
CA ALA A 12 8.23 -0.59 10.37
C ALA A 12 8.64 -0.67 8.90
N ILE A 13 7.70 -0.62 7.95
CA ILE A 13 8.00 -0.54 6.51
C ILE A 13 8.29 0.91 6.12
N PHE A 14 7.40 1.83 6.46
CA PHE A 14 7.45 3.20 5.94
C PHE A 14 8.34 4.17 6.73
N LEU A 15 8.65 3.86 8.00
CA LEU A 15 9.57 4.62 8.84
C LEU A 15 10.92 3.91 9.00
N HIS A 16 11.15 2.83 8.25
CA HIS A 16 12.40 2.09 8.33
C HIS A 16 13.57 2.95 7.83
N ARG A 17 14.71 2.83 8.51
CA ARG A 17 15.92 3.59 8.15
C ARG A 17 16.84 2.84 7.20
N GLU A 18 16.79 1.51 7.18
CA GLU A 18 17.65 0.73 6.31
C GLU A 18 17.01 0.54 4.93
N PRO A 19 17.72 0.82 3.83
CA PRO A 19 17.12 0.78 2.49
C PRO A 19 16.90 -0.65 1.96
N TYR A 20 17.38 -1.68 2.67
CA TYR A 20 17.34 -3.07 2.21
C TYR A 20 16.99 -4.04 3.34
N VAL A 21 16.21 -5.07 3.01
CA VAL A 21 15.81 -6.13 3.94
C VAL A 21 16.01 -7.52 3.34
N THR A 22 16.10 -8.53 4.18
CA THR A 22 16.10 -9.93 3.76
C THR A 22 14.69 -10.40 3.39
N LYS A 23 14.58 -11.52 2.64
CA LYS A 23 13.28 -12.18 2.37
C LYS A 23 12.50 -12.51 3.65
N LYS A 24 13.21 -12.85 4.73
CA LYS A 24 12.62 -13.18 6.03
C LYS A 24 12.05 -11.94 6.72
N GLU A 25 12.79 -10.83 6.70
CA GLU A 25 12.34 -9.55 7.24
C GLU A 25 11.17 -9.00 6.44
N ALA A 26 11.25 -9.01 5.10
CA ALA A 26 10.14 -8.62 4.23
C ALA A 26 8.86 -9.42 4.52
N ALA A 27 8.97 -10.74 4.68
CA ALA A 27 7.84 -11.60 5.04
C ALA A 27 7.25 -11.24 6.41
N ALA A 28 8.09 -10.95 7.40
CA ALA A 28 7.64 -10.53 8.72
C ALA A 28 6.93 -9.16 8.67
N LEU A 29 7.51 -8.20 7.95
CA LEU A 29 6.97 -6.86 7.77
C LEU A 29 5.60 -6.89 7.07
N LEU A 30 5.48 -7.64 5.96
CA LEU A 30 4.25 -7.80 5.18
C LEU A 30 3.25 -8.77 5.81
N ARG A 31 3.63 -9.43 6.91
CA ARG A 31 2.84 -10.44 7.62
C ARG A 31 2.38 -11.56 6.68
N CYS A 32 3.32 -12.05 5.87
CA CYS A 32 3.12 -13.14 4.94
C CYS A 32 4.22 -14.20 5.12
N SER A 33 4.16 -15.28 4.35
CA SER A 33 5.18 -16.31 4.36
C SER A 33 6.34 -15.96 3.43
N VAL A 34 7.54 -16.47 3.74
CA VAL A 34 8.70 -16.36 2.84
C VAL A 34 8.42 -17.00 1.47
N ALA A 35 7.56 -18.02 1.41
CA ALA A 35 7.14 -18.64 0.17
C ALA A 35 6.38 -17.64 -0.73
N GLN A 36 5.49 -16.82 -0.16
CA GLN A 36 4.79 -15.77 -0.89
C GLN A 36 5.74 -14.69 -1.41
N ILE A 37 6.77 -14.31 -0.64
CA ILE A 37 7.81 -13.38 -1.11
C ILE A 37 8.59 -13.98 -2.29
N LYS A 38 8.95 -15.27 -2.23
CA LYS A 38 9.62 -15.94 -3.35
C LYS A 38 8.76 -16.01 -4.61
N VAL A 39 7.44 -16.19 -4.46
CA VAL A 39 6.50 -16.17 -5.57
C VAL A 39 6.44 -14.78 -6.20
N ALA A 40 6.36 -13.72 -5.39
CA ALA A 40 6.36 -12.34 -5.88
C ALA A 40 7.65 -12.02 -6.66
N ILE A 41 8.82 -12.43 -6.14
CA ILE A 41 10.10 -12.28 -6.86
C ILE A 41 10.09 -13.06 -8.18
N ALA A 42 9.60 -14.29 -8.18
CA ALA A 42 9.55 -15.11 -9.40
C ALA A 42 8.56 -14.57 -10.46
N ALA A 43 7.52 -13.85 -10.03
CA ALA A 43 6.57 -13.17 -10.90
C ALA A 43 7.10 -11.84 -11.46
N GLY A 44 8.20 -11.32 -10.90
CA GLY A 44 8.73 -9.99 -11.24
C GLY A 44 8.05 -8.85 -10.50
N ASP A 45 7.20 -9.14 -9.51
CA ASP A 45 6.52 -8.13 -8.67
C ASP A 45 7.45 -7.49 -7.64
N VAL A 46 8.65 -8.07 -7.45
CA VAL A 46 9.66 -7.61 -6.50
C VAL A 46 11.04 -7.84 -7.10
N GLU A 47 11.81 -6.77 -7.23
CA GLU A 47 13.22 -6.87 -7.59
C GLU A 47 14.11 -7.19 -6.38
N THR A 48 15.22 -7.87 -6.65
CA THR A 48 16.24 -8.20 -5.64
C THR A 48 17.61 -7.81 -6.12
N TYR A 49 18.46 -7.39 -5.18
CA TYR A 49 19.83 -6.99 -5.44
C TYR A 49 20.78 -7.93 -4.72
N GLU A 50 21.85 -8.33 -5.41
CA GLU A 50 22.94 -9.08 -4.79
C GLU A 50 23.88 -8.12 -4.07
N THR A 51 24.13 -8.38 -2.79
CA THR A 51 25.07 -7.61 -1.98
C THR A 51 26.17 -8.53 -1.45
N CYS A 52 27.24 -7.96 -0.88
CA CYS A 52 28.28 -8.74 -0.22
C CYS A 52 27.76 -9.58 0.97
N ARG A 53 26.53 -9.35 1.43
CA ARG A 53 25.85 -10.09 2.51
C ARG A 53 24.72 -11.00 1.99
N GLY A 54 24.74 -11.28 0.69
CA GLY A 54 23.75 -12.07 -0.03
C GLY A 54 22.64 -11.22 -0.65
N GLU A 55 21.66 -11.91 -1.23
CA GLU A 55 20.48 -11.33 -1.86
C GLU A 55 19.63 -10.51 -0.87
N ARG A 56 19.23 -9.32 -1.28
CA ARG A 56 18.46 -8.34 -0.50
C ARG A 56 17.35 -7.73 -1.33
N LEU A 57 16.26 -7.34 -0.66
CA LEU A 57 15.12 -6.65 -1.25
C LEU A 57 15.23 -5.17 -0.89
N PRO A 58 15.11 -4.25 -1.85
CA PRO A 58 14.91 -2.84 -1.54
C PRO A 58 13.66 -2.66 -0.68
N LEU A 59 13.72 -1.73 0.26
CA LEU A 59 12.58 -1.45 1.11
C LEU A 59 11.41 -0.84 0.32
N HIS A 60 11.69 -0.07 -0.74
CA HIS A 60 10.63 0.50 -1.58
C HIS A 60 9.79 -0.60 -2.27
N GLU A 61 10.41 -1.70 -2.72
CA GLU A 61 9.68 -2.88 -3.24
C GLU A 61 8.74 -3.49 -2.19
N VAL A 62 9.22 -3.59 -0.95
CA VAL A 62 8.40 -4.06 0.17
C VAL A 62 7.26 -3.07 0.46
N ALA A 63 7.51 -1.77 0.33
CA ALA A 63 6.50 -0.73 0.47
C ALA A 63 5.46 -0.77 -0.67
N THR A 64 5.86 -1.05 -1.91
CA THR A 64 4.97 -1.25 -3.06
C THR A 64 4.05 -2.45 -2.84
N LEU A 65 4.60 -3.58 -2.37
CA LEU A 65 3.77 -4.72 -1.95
C LEU A 65 2.85 -4.40 -0.77
N ALA A 66 3.29 -3.54 0.16
CA ALA A 66 2.45 -3.11 1.26
C ALA A 66 1.27 -2.25 0.76
N ARG A 67 1.53 -1.35 -0.21
CA ARG A 67 0.54 -0.48 -0.84
C ARG A 67 -0.51 -1.24 -1.66
N SER A 68 -0.12 -2.35 -2.31
CA SER A 68 -1.07 -3.22 -3.02
C SER A 68 -1.91 -4.07 -2.06
N ARG A 69 -1.40 -4.34 -0.85
CA ARG A 69 -2.09 -5.14 0.17
C ARG A 69 -2.99 -4.31 1.09
N TRP A 70 -2.59 -3.08 1.41
CA TRP A 70 -3.26 -2.23 2.39
C TRP A 70 -3.75 -0.93 1.76
N GLN A 71 -4.95 -0.56 2.15
CA GLN A 71 -5.60 0.68 1.72
C GLN A 71 -4.84 1.90 2.26
N ILE A 72 -4.77 2.99 1.50
CA ILE A 72 -4.06 4.22 1.89
C ILE A 72 -4.56 4.74 3.24
N ALA A 73 -5.87 4.72 3.48
CA ALA A 73 -6.44 5.14 4.76
C ALA A 73 -5.85 4.35 5.95
N ALA A 74 -5.62 3.05 5.79
CA ALA A 74 -5.00 2.23 6.84
C ALA A 74 -3.52 2.56 7.03
N ILE A 75 -2.82 2.93 5.96
CA ILE A 75 -1.42 3.37 6.00
C ILE A 75 -1.32 4.72 6.70
N GLU A 76 -2.13 5.70 6.30
CA GLU A 76 -2.20 7.03 6.91
C GLU A 76 -2.54 6.94 8.41
N ASP A 77 -3.58 6.19 8.77
CA ASP A 77 -3.98 5.96 10.18
C ASP A 77 -2.85 5.37 11.02
N ALA A 78 -2.09 4.42 10.46
CA ALA A 78 -0.99 3.76 11.17
C ALA A 78 0.25 4.67 11.31
N LEU A 79 0.50 5.53 10.32
CA LEU A 79 1.56 6.53 10.37
C LEU A 79 1.22 7.66 11.37
N GLY A 80 -0.05 8.02 11.50
CA GLY A 80 -0.51 9.03 12.43
C GLY A 80 0.20 10.37 12.20
N ALA A 81 0.86 10.91 13.23
CA ALA A 81 1.57 12.19 13.13
C ALA A 81 2.72 12.19 12.10
N ASP A 82 3.25 11.01 11.75
CA ASP A 82 4.34 10.88 10.77
C ASP A 82 3.82 10.88 9.32
N ALA A 83 2.50 10.78 9.10
CA ALA A 83 1.91 10.62 7.78
C ALA A 83 2.26 11.76 6.81
N SER A 84 2.26 13.01 7.28
CA SER A 84 2.56 14.18 6.44
C SER A 84 4.01 14.25 5.96
N ALA A 85 4.94 13.54 6.61
CA ALA A 85 6.34 13.47 6.22
C ALA A 85 6.61 12.33 5.22
N ILE A 86 5.70 11.37 5.10
CA ILE A 86 5.88 10.13 4.33
C ILE A 86 4.94 10.06 3.12
N LEU A 87 3.68 10.47 3.30
CA LEU A 87 2.65 10.45 2.27
C LEU A 87 2.66 11.78 1.51
N PRO A 88 2.82 11.75 0.17
CA PRO A 88 2.49 12.88 -0.70
C PRO A 88 1.10 13.45 -0.39
N PRO A 89 0.90 14.78 -0.47
CA PRO A 89 -0.38 15.41 -0.17
C PRO A 89 -1.57 14.85 -0.98
N VAL A 90 -1.33 14.42 -2.22
CA VAL A 90 -2.34 13.79 -3.08
C VAL A 90 -2.89 12.47 -2.52
N LEU A 91 -2.17 11.82 -1.60
CA LEU A 91 -2.58 10.58 -0.93
C LEU A 91 -3.24 10.82 0.44
N TRP A 92 -3.36 12.05 0.93
CA TRP A 92 -4.06 12.32 2.18
C TRP A 92 -5.55 12.03 2.04
N THR A 93 -6.09 11.23 2.95
CA THR A 93 -7.48 10.81 2.87
C THR A 93 -8.42 11.83 3.50
N ARG A 94 -9.65 11.84 3.00
CA ARG A 94 -10.74 12.61 3.59
C ARG A 94 -12.04 11.82 3.52
N PRO A 95 -12.90 11.91 4.54
CA PRO A 95 -14.21 11.26 4.49
C PRO A 95 -15.09 11.90 3.42
N VAL A 96 -15.76 11.06 2.63
CA VAL A 96 -16.77 11.48 1.65
C VAL A 96 -18.11 10.84 2.02
N SER A 97 -19.16 11.65 2.15
CA SER A 97 -20.52 11.17 2.45
C SER A 97 -21.35 11.10 1.18
N VAL A 98 -21.93 9.93 0.90
CA VAL A 98 -22.76 9.68 -0.27
C VAL A 98 -24.15 9.19 0.14
N ARG A 99 -25.19 9.61 -0.59
CA ARG A 99 -26.54 9.07 -0.41
C ARG A 99 -26.71 7.85 -1.30
N LEU A 100 -26.81 6.67 -0.69
CA LEU A 100 -27.02 5.41 -1.39
C LEU A 100 -28.45 4.91 -1.21
N SER A 101 -28.94 4.17 -2.18
CA SER A 101 -30.18 3.41 -2.05
C SER A 101 -30.02 2.28 -1.02
N ARG A 102 -31.14 1.83 -0.45
CA ARG A 102 -31.12 0.80 0.61
C ARG A 102 -30.43 -0.49 0.17
N TYR A 103 -30.60 -0.92 -1.08
CA TYR A 103 -30.00 -2.17 -1.57
C TYR A 103 -28.47 -2.07 -1.66
N GLN A 104 -27.93 -0.89 -2.00
CA GLN A 104 -26.49 -0.66 -2.07
C GLN A 104 -25.86 -0.71 -0.67
N VAL A 105 -26.52 -0.14 0.33
CA VAL A 105 -26.07 -0.24 1.73
C VAL A 105 -26.06 -1.71 2.18
N GLN A 106 -27.14 -2.44 1.92
CA GLN A 106 -27.22 -3.87 2.27
C GLN A 106 -26.16 -4.72 1.56
N MET A 107 -25.84 -4.40 0.30
CA MET A 107 -24.77 -5.05 -0.45
C MET A 107 -23.40 -4.81 0.22
N LEU A 108 -23.09 -3.56 0.59
CA LEU A 108 -21.86 -3.23 1.29
C LEU A 108 -21.74 -3.95 2.64
N ASP A 109 -22.81 -3.93 3.44
CA ASP A 109 -22.87 -4.64 4.73
C ASP A 109 -22.65 -6.15 4.56
N TYR A 110 -23.27 -6.76 3.55
CA TYR A 110 -23.13 -8.18 3.26
C TYR A 110 -21.68 -8.57 2.96
N PHE A 111 -21.00 -7.84 2.07
CA PHE A 111 -19.62 -8.15 1.71
C PHE A 111 -18.64 -7.85 2.85
N ALA A 112 -18.85 -6.76 3.58
CA ALA A 112 -18.07 -6.42 4.76
C ALA A 112 -18.13 -7.56 5.80
N ALA A 113 -19.33 -8.05 6.10
CA ALA A 113 -19.52 -9.17 7.01
C ALA A 113 -18.93 -10.48 6.49
N LYS A 114 -19.14 -10.79 5.20
CA LYS A 114 -18.63 -12.01 4.55
C LYS A 114 -17.10 -12.10 4.61
N GLU A 115 -16.42 -10.96 4.47
CA GLU A 115 -14.96 -10.90 4.40
C GLU A 115 -14.30 -10.50 5.71
N GLY A 116 -15.08 -10.13 6.73
CA GLY A 116 -14.55 -9.68 8.03
C GLY A 116 -13.81 -8.34 7.95
N VAL A 117 -14.23 -7.45 7.06
CA VAL A 117 -13.65 -6.10 6.86
C VAL A 117 -14.70 -5.01 7.06
N SER A 118 -14.29 -3.74 7.06
CA SER A 118 -15.23 -2.62 7.16
C SER A 118 -15.99 -2.37 5.85
N VAL A 119 -17.15 -1.71 5.94
CA VAL A 119 -17.87 -1.17 4.77
C VAL A 119 -16.97 -0.25 3.94
N ASP A 120 -16.19 0.61 4.61
CA ASP A 120 -15.25 1.52 3.95
C ASP A 120 -14.22 0.75 3.11
N ALA A 121 -13.73 -0.40 3.58
CA ALA A 121 -12.77 -1.21 2.82
C ALA A 121 -13.41 -1.81 1.55
N ILE A 122 -14.69 -2.21 1.62
CA ILE A 122 -15.41 -2.69 0.43
C ILE A 122 -15.66 -1.54 -0.55
N ALA A 123 -16.09 -0.38 -0.05
CA ALA A 123 -16.34 0.79 -0.88
C ALA A 123 -15.05 1.30 -1.54
N ALA A 124 -13.95 1.35 -0.79
CA ALA A 124 -12.65 1.79 -1.29
C ALA A 124 -12.16 0.91 -2.45
N ARG A 125 -12.30 -0.41 -2.37
CA ARG A 125 -11.97 -1.31 -3.50
C ARG A 125 -12.80 -1.04 -4.74
N ALA A 126 -14.09 -0.79 -4.59
CA ALA A 126 -14.94 -0.42 -5.71
C ALA A 126 -14.52 0.93 -6.34
N PHE A 127 -14.02 1.87 -5.52
CA PHE A 127 -13.42 3.10 -6.01
C PHE A 127 -12.06 2.86 -6.68
N ASP A 128 -11.20 1.99 -6.15
CA ASP A 128 -9.93 1.61 -6.77
C ASP A 128 -10.17 1.02 -8.17
N ASP A 129 -11.15 0.12 -8.33
CA ASP A 129 -11.52 -0.44 -9.63
C ASP A 129 -12.03 0.63 -10.60
N PHE A 130 -12.80 1.61 -10.11
CA PHE A 130 -13.27 2.73 -10.90
C PHE A 130 -12.11 3.63 -11.34
N ILE A 131 -11.17 3.94 -10.45
CA ILE A 131 -9.98 4.74 -10.75
C ILE A 131 -9.13 4.02 -11.80
N ALA A 132 -8.86 2.72 -11.62
CA ALA A 132 -8.09 1.91 -12.55
C ALA A 132 -8.72 1.89 -13.96
N SER A 133 -10.04 1.81 -14.04
CA SER A 133 -10.78 1.80 -15.31
C SER A 133 -10.74 3.14 -16.06
N ASN A 134 -10.41 4.23 -15.38
CA ASN A 134 -10.39 5.59 -15.93
C ASN A 134 -8.99 6.24 -15.81
N ALA A 135 -7.94 5.45 -15.61
CA ALA A 135 -6.63 5.98 -15.21
C ALA A 135 -6.02 6.96 -16.23
N ASP A 136 -6.16 6.68 -17.53
CA ASP A 136 -5.64 7.55 -18.59
C ASP A 136 -6.32 8.93 -18.58
N GLU A 137 -7.65 8.96 -18.44
CA GLU A 137 -8.41 10.22 -18.37
C GLU A 137 -8.07 11.00 -17.09
N LEU A 138 -7.92 10.31 -15.96
CA LEU A 138 -7.59 10.94 -14.68
C LEU A 138 -6.18 11.53 -14.69
N ALA A 139 -5.23 10.87 -15.37
CA ALA A 139 -3.85 11.35 -15.48
C ALA A 139 -3.73 12.68 -16.24
N ASP A 140 -4.65 12.96 -17.16
CA ASP A 140 -4.67 14.20 -17.93
C ASP A 140 -5.28 15.39 -17.16
N VAL A 141 -6.07 15.12 -16.11
CA VAL A 141 -6.90 16.14 -15.44
C VAL A 141 -6.52 16.37 -13.99
N ILE A 142 -6.04 15.35 -13.28
CA ILE A 142 -5.67 15.45 -11.87
C ILE A 142 -4.17 15.74 -11.75
N ASP A 143 -3.85 16.91 -11.20
CA ASP A 143 -2.48 17.26 -10.81
C ASP A 143 -1.92 16.20 -9.85
N ASP A 144 -0.65 15.85 -10.02
CA ASP A 144 0.07 14.85 -9.22
C ASP A 144 -0.56 13.43 -9.22
N TYR A 145 -1.46 13.12 -10.16
CA TYR A 145 -2.06 11.79 -10.27
C TYR A 145 -1.01 10.67 -10.42
N ARG A 146 0.03 10.92 -11.22
CA ARG A 146 1.16 9.99 -11.37
C ARG A 146 1.90 9.75 -10.06
N VAL A 147 2.09 10.79 -9.25
CA VAL A 147 2.71 10.66 -7.93
C VAL A 147 1.88 9.73 -7.03
N ALA A 148 0.54 9.80 -7.13
CA ALA A 148 -0.34 8.94 -6.34
C ALA A 148 -0.28 7.46 -6.76
N ILE A 149 -0.12 7.19 -8.06
CA ILE A 149 -0.04 5.82 -8.60
C ILE A 149 1.34 5.20 -8.37
N ASP A 150 2.39 5.98 -8.63
CA ASP A 150 3.76 5.49 -8.61
C ASP A 150 4.30 5.40 -7.17
N TRP A 151 3.66 6.03 -6.18
CA TRP A 151 4.06 5.89 -4.77
C TRP A 151 3.83 4.44 -4.26
N PRO A 152 4.77 3.83 -3.51
CA PRO A 152 5.95 4.41 -2.85
C PRO A 152 7.26 4.15 -3.60
N GLU A 153 7.30 4.29 -4.93
CA GLU A 153 8.55 4.18 -5.67
C GLU A 153 9.58 5.20 -5.17
N ALA A 154 10.83 4.73 -5.05
CA ALA A 154 11.94 5.62 -4.81
C ALA A 154 12.19 6.40 -6.11
N HIS A 155 11.99 7.71 -6.11
CA HIS A 155 12.65 8.54 -7.10
C HIS A 155 14.16 8.34 -6.92
N ASP A 156 14.80 7.73 -7.94
CA ASP A 156 16.21 7.34 -7.96
C ASP A 156 17.11 8.27 -7.14
N VAL A 157 17.55 7.79 -5.98
CA VAL A 157 18.90 8.14 -5.51
C VAL A 157 19.78 7.05 -6.09
N THR A 158 20.18 7.23 -7.35
CA THR A 158 21.28 6.46 -7.92
C THR A 158 22.46 6.58 -6.95
N PRO A 159 22.96 5.50 -6.32
CA PRO A 159 24.22 5.58 -5.66
C PRO A 159 25.25 5.73 -6.77
N SER A 160 25.75 6.95 -6.96
CA SER A 160 26.96 7.17 -7.74
C SER A 160 28.08 6.37 -7.07
N ALA A 161 28.50 5.30 -7.72
CA ALA A 161 29.79 4.64 -7.56
C ALA A 161 30.18 4.00 -8.90
#